data_AF-A0A2V7MGQ3-F1
#
_entry.id   AF-A0A2V7MGQ3-F1
#
_cell.length_a   1.000
_cell.length_b   1.000
_cell.length_c   1.000
_cell.angle_alpha   90.00
_cell.angle_beta   90.00
_cell.angle_gamma   90.00
#
_symmetry.space_group_name_H-M   'P 1'
#
loop_
_entity.id
_entity.type
_entity.pdbx_description
1 polymer ?
#
loop_
_entity_poly.entity_id
_entity_poly.type
_entity_poly.pdbx_seq_one_letter_code
_entity_poly.pdbx_strand_id
1 'polypeptide(L)'
;MFAIGGVKIFGDEPDLRFMMFERERGLAVKRVRSMKKLRANVSDGARQLAKNGLDGLIAVNVEPFLDGITTEGGGEAAGRRFNERVALLHSLYARYQHRPRVLGIIGAGTVPEWEKLDDGRYRFGIAWFMQFRWFTGDPLEQERTEVFVNAMRTRVEQQLTEFFGP
;
A
#
# COMPACT_ATOMS: atom_id res chain seq x y z
N MET A 1 10.93 -5.91 17.08
CA MET A 1 11.30 -4.71 16.30
C MET A 1 12.02 -5.18 15.05
N PHE A 2 11.57 -4.76 13.88
CA PHE A 2 12.25 -5.01 12.60
C PHE A 2 12.42 -3.69 11.85
N ALA A 3 13.41 -3.63 10.97
CA ALA A 3 13.71 -2.44 10.17
C ALA A 3 13.46 -2.74 8.70
N ILE A 4 12.62 -1.93 8.04
CA ILE A 4 12.40 -1.98 6.59
C ILE A 4 12.76 -0.61 6.04
N GLY A 5 13.70 -0.55 5.08
CA GLY A 5 14.15 0.72 4.49
C GLY A 5 14.69 1.74 5.51
N GLY A 6 15.19 1.28 6.65
CA GLY A 6 15.68 2.12 7.76
C GLY A 6 14.61 2.64 8.72
N VAL A 7 13.35 2.21 8.56
CA VAL A 7 12.24 2.59 9.44
C VAL A 7 12.08 1.56 10.56
N LYS A 8 12.10 2.01 11.83
CA LYS A 8 11.82 1.15 12.98
C LYS A 8 10.33 0.80 13.00
N ILE A 9 10.01 -0.49 12.97
CA ILE A 9 8.64 -1.00 13.00
C ILE A 9 8.46 -1.89 14.24
N PHE A 10 7.34 -1.67 14.93
CA PHE A 10 6.89 -2.41 16.10
C PHE A 10 5.57 -3.09 15.77
N GLY A 11 5.45 -4.38 16.07
CA GLY A 11 4.17 -5.07 16.05
C GLY A 11 3.40 -4.71 17.31
N ASP A 12 2.52 -3.72 17.20
CA ASP A 12 1.67 -3.22 18.27
C ASP A 12 0.43 -2.53 17.67
N GLU A 13 -0.66 -2.42 18.43
CA GLU A 13 -1.91 -1.79 18.00
C GLU A 13 -1.64 -0.38 17.42
N PRO A 14 -2.23 0.01 16.28
CA PRO A 14 -3.35 -0.61 15.56
C PRO A 14 -3.05 -1.96 14.90
N ASP A 15 -1.91 -2.13 14.26
CA ASP A 15 -1.45 -3.44 13.80
C ASP A 15 0.08 -3.39 13.71
N LEU A 16 0.59 -2.26 13.20
CA LEU A 16 1.98 -1.86 13.33
C LEU A 16 2.08 -0.40 13.81
N ARG A 17 3.20 -0.10 14.47
CA ARG A 17 3.68 1.26 14.73
C ARG A 17 5.02 1.48 14.06
N PHE A 18 5.25 2.69 13.55
CA PHE A 18 6.49 3.03 12.88
C PHE A 18 6.88 4.48 13.13
N MET A 19 8.19 4.75 13.08
CA MET A 19 8.72 6.12 13.23
C MET A 19 8.82 6.82 11.88
N MET A 20 8.16 7.96 11.73
CA MET A 20 8.24 8.82 10.55
C MET A 20 8.40 10.27 10.99
N PHE A 21 9.47 10.93 10.53
CA PHE A 21 9.83 12.29 10.95
C PHE A 21 9.88 12.47 12.47
N GLU A 22 10.52 11.52 13.16
CA GLU A 22 10.64 11.48 14.63
C GLU A 22 9.30 11.38 15.39
N ARG A 23 8.19 11.16 14.67
CA ARG A 23 6.86 10.93 15.24
C ARG A 23 6.49 9.47 15.10
N GLU A 24 5.91 8.92 16.16
CA GLU A 24 5.28 7.61 16.08
C GLU A 24 3.99 7.73 15.25
N ARG A 25 3.85 6.82 14.28
CA ARG A 25 2.70 6.71 13.40
C ARG A 25 2.12 5.30 13.46
N GLY A 26 0.81 5.18 13.28
CA GLY A 26 0.12 3.90 13.20
C GLY A 26 -0.03 3.40 11.76
N LEU A 27 -0.01 2.09 11.56
CA LEU A 27 -0.50 1.43 10.35
C LEU A 27 -1.62 0.47 10.73
N ALA A 28 -2.85 0.80 10.35
CA ALA A 28 -3.99 -0.09 10.51
C ALA A 28 -4.14 -0.95 9.25
N VAL A 29 -3.87 -2.25 9.36
CA VAL A 29 -3.88 -3.21 8.26
C VAL A 29 -5.23 -3.94 8.26
N LYS A 30 -5.93 -3.91 7.12
CA LYS A 30 -7.29 -4.47 7.02
C LYS A 30 -7.41 -5.43 5.86
N ARG A 31 -7.78 -6.67 6.19
CA ARG A 31 -8.09 -7.70 5.19
C ARG A 31 -9.49 -7.53 4.62
N VAL A 32 -9.60 -7.05 3.39
CA VAL A 32 -10.78 -7.02 2.54
C VAL A 32 -10.95 -8.37 1.85
N ARG A 33 -12.06 -9.04 2.14
CA ARG A 33 -12.45 -10.30 1.47
C ARG A 33 -13.47 -10.11 0.34
N SER A 34 -14.11 -8.94 0.30
CA SER A 34 -15.05 -8.57 -0.76
C SER A 34 -15.18 -7.06 -0.85
N MET A 35 -15.52 -6.58 -2.05
CA MET A 35 -15.71 -5.15 -2.31
C MET A 35 -16.76 -4.51 -1.38
N LYS A 36 -17.82 -5.26 -1.04
CA LYS A 36 -18.89 -4.82 -0.14
C LYS A 36 -18.38 -4.47 1.28
N LYS A 37 -17.27 -5.07 1.72
CA LYS A 37 -16.68 -4.85 3.04
C LYS A 37 -15.59 -3.78 3.04
N LEU A 38 -15.15 -3.29 1.88
CA LEU A 38 -14.07 -2.31 1.77
C LEU A 38 -14.32 -1.09 2.66
N ARG A 39 -15.49 -0.44 2.47
CA ARG A 39 -15.84 0.77 3.24
C ARG A 39 -15.85 0.52 4.74
N ALA A 40 -16.41 -0.62 5.18
CA ALA A 40 -16.47 -0.98 6.59
C ALA A 40 -15.07 -1.20 7.17
N ASN A 41 -14.19 -1.88 6.43
CA ASN A 41 -12.80 -2.11 6.83
C ASN A 41 -12.00 -0.81 6.92
N VAL A 42 -12.13 0.10 5.95
CA VAL A 42 -11.46 1.41 6.04
C VAL A 42 -12.00 2.23 7.22
N SER A 43 -13.32 2.18 7.48
CA SER A 43 -13.90 2.82 8.68
C SER A 43 -13.35 2.23 9.98
N ASP A 44 -13.13 0.91 10.02
CA ASP A 44 -12.54 0.23 11.16
C ASP A 44 -11.08 0.67 11.38
N GLY A 45 -10.26 0.73 10.31
CA GLY A 45 -8.89 1.24 10.39
C GLY A 45 -8.82 2.68 10.90
N ALA A 46 -9.68 3.56 10.41
CA ALA A 46 -9.77 4.93 10.91
C ALA A 46 -10.14 4.99 12.41
N ARG A 47 -11.08 4.13 12.85
CA ARG A 47 -11.46 4.03 14.27
C ARG A 47 -10.31 3.52 15.12
N GLN A 48 -9.53 2.56 14.63
CA GLN A 48 -8.40 2.00 15.34
C GLN A 48 -7.28 3.01 15.55
N LEU A 49 -6.96 3.82 14.53
CA LEU A 49 -6.03 4.94 14.65
C LEU A 49 -6.51 5.95 15.70
N ALA A 50 -7.78 6.33 15.65
CA ALA A 50 -8.37 7.24 16.62
C ALA A 50 -8.34 6.68 18.05
N LYS A 51 -8.70 5.41 18.25
CA LYS A 51 -8.70 4.74 19.57
C LYS A 51 -7.31 4.74 20.21
N ASN A 52 -6.26 4.59 19.41
CA ASN A 52 -4.88 4.57 19.90
C ASN A 52 -4.23 5.97 19.93
N GLY A 53 -4.95 7.02 19.51
CA GLY A 53 -4.43 8.39 19.52
C GLY A 53 -3.28 8.65 18.54
N LEU A 54 -3.09 7.79 17.53
CA LEU A 54 -1.98 7.87 16.58
C LEU A 54 -2.45 8.41 15.23
N ASP A 55 -1.73 9.39 14.67
CA ASP A 55 -1.88 9.68 13.24
C ASP A 55 -1.24 8.55 12.43
N GLY A 56 -1.86 8.14 11.33
CA GLY A 56 -1.39 6.97 10.62
C GLY A 56 -2.06 6.69 9.29
N LEU A 57 -1.66 5.55 8.73
CA LEU A 57 -2.10 5.06 7.43
C LEU A 57 -3.03 3.88 7.60
N ILE A 58 -3.93 3.70 6.64
CA ILE A 58 -4.76 2.49 6.54
C ILE A 58 -4.28 1.69 5.35
N ALA A 59 -3.76 0.48 5.58
CA ALA A 59 -3.41 -0.44 4.51
C ALA A 59 -4.55 -1.44 4.28
N VAL A 60 -5.00 -1.55 3.04
CA VAL A 60 -5.98 -2.55 2.62
C VAL A 60 -5.38 -3.43 1.54
N ASN A 61 -5.65 -4.73 1.63
CA ASN A 61 -5.33 -5.63 0.54
C ASN A 61 -6.36 -5.43 -0.59
N VAL A 62 -5.92 -5.43 -1.85
CA VAL A 62 -6.78 -5.18 -3.02
C VAL A 62 -6.91 -6.39 -3.96
N GLU A 63 -6.43 -7.57 -3.58
CA GLU A 63 -6.57 -8.81 -4.37
C GLU A 63 -8.03 -9.09 -4.82
N PRO A 64 -9.08 -8.86 -4.00
CA PRO A 64 -10.46 -9.07 -4.47
C PRO A 64 -10.88 -8.17 -5.64
N PHE A 65 -10.10 -7.15 -5.96
CA PHE A 65 -10.33 -6.23 -7.08
C PHE A 65 -9.51 -6.62 -8.31
N LEU A 66 -8.47 -7.45 -8.16
CA LEU A 66 -7.50 -7.73 -9.23
C LEU A 66 -7.83 -8.96 -10.07
N ASP A 67 -9.04 -9.51 -9.92
CA ASP A 67 -9.46 -10.66 -10.71
C ASP A 67 -9.41 -10.34 -12.22
N GLY A 68 -8.71 -11.18 -12.96
CA GLY A 68 -8.45 -11.02 -14.40
C GLY A 68 -7.52 -9.87 -14.78
N ILE A 69 -6.79 -9.25 -13.86
CA ILE A 69 -5.67 -8.37 -14.21
C ILE A 69 -4.48 -9.20 -14.66
N THR A 70 -3.75 -8.69 -15.65
CA THR A 70 -2.44 -9.20 -16.08
C THR A 70 -1.46 -8.04 -16.28
N THR A 71 -0.16 -8.35 -16.34
CA THR A 71 0.91 -7.42 -16.75
C THR A 71 1.11 -7.33 -18.27
N GLU A 72 0.26 -7.98 -19.06
CA GLU A 72 0.36 -8.02 -20.52
C GLU A 72 0.29 -6.61 -21.15
N GLY A 73 1.18 -6.30 -22.10
CA GLY A 73 1.28 -4.96 -22.68
C GLY A 73 2.07 -3.97 -21.81
N GLY A 74 2.78 -4.46 -20.79
CA GLY A 74 3.74 -3.70 -20.00
C GLY A 74 3.14 -2.93 -18.82
N GLY A 75 4.03 -2.31 -18.05
CA GLY A 75 3.70 -1.68 -16.76
C GLY A 75 2.65 -0.57 -16.84
N GLU A 76 2.67 0.25 -17.89
CA GLU A 76 1.67 1.32 -18.04
C GLU A 76 0.26 0.78 -18.29
N ALA A 77 0.13 -0.23 -19.17
CA ALA A 77 -1.16 -0.85 -19.46
C ALA A 77 -1.71 -1.57 -18.22
N ALA A 78 -0.85 -2.29 -17.51
CA ALA A 78 -1.18 -2.91 -16.23
C ALA A 78 -1.61 -1.87 -15.19
N GLY A 79 -0.91 -0.73 -15.10
CA GLY A 79 -1.24 0.38 -14.21
C GLY A 79 -2.60 1.01 -14.49
N ARG A 80 -2.97 1.19 -15.77
CA ARG A 80 -4.32 1.68 -16.14
C ARG A 80 -5.41 0.71 -15.70
N ARG A 81 -5.29 -0.58 -16.04
CA ARG A 81 -6.25 -1.62 -15.63
C ARG A 81 -6.36 -1.72 -14.11
N PHE A 82 -5.23 -1.64 -13.41
CA PHE A 82 -5.18 -1.61 -11.95
C PHE A 82 -5.99 -0.44 -11.39
N ASN A 83 -5.74 0.78 -11.87
CA ASN A 83 -6.46 1.97 -11.41
C ASN A 83 -7.97 1.88 -11.63
N GLU A 84 -8.41 1.32 -12.76
CA GLU A 84 -9.83 1.07 -13.03
C GLU A 84 -10.44 0.09 -12.02
N ARG A 85 -9.74 -1.01 -11.71
CA ARG A 85 -10.21 -2.00 -10.75
C ARG A 85 -10.30 -1.48 -9.32
N VAL A 86 -9.38 -0.60 -8.91
CA VAL A 86 -9.37 -0.03 -7.57
C VAL A 86 -10.17 1.28 -7.45
N ALA A 87 -10.96 1.67 -8.46
CA ALA A 87 -11.73 2.91 -8.43
C ALA A 87 -12.67 3.04 -7.21
N LEU A 88 -13.21 1.93 -6.70
CA LEU A 88 -14.02 1.95 -5.48
C LEU A 88 -13.19 2.42 -4.27
N LEU A 89 -11.91 2.04 -4.17
CA LEU A 89 -11.00 2.55 -3.15
C LEU A 89 -10.81 4.07 -3.30
N HIS A 90 -10.65 4.57 -4.54
CA HIS A 90 -10.48 6.00 -4.80
C HIS A 90 -11.69 6.81 -4.36
N SER A 91 -12.90 6.30 -4.59
CA SER A 91 -14.14 6.95 -4.17
C SER A 91 -14.21 7.17 -2.65
N LEU A 92 -13.44 6.43 -1.86
CA LEU A 92 -13.38 6.59 -0.42
C LEU A 92 -12.46 7.72 0.02
N TYR A 93 -11.50 8.16 -0.81
CA TYR A 93 -10.48 9.14 -0.43
C TYR A 93 -11.09 10.46 0.07
N ALA A 94 -12.05 11.02 -0.65
CA ALA A 94 -12.73 12.26 -0.26
C ALA A 94 -13.43 12.18 1.11
N ARG A 95 -13.86 10.98 1.52
CA ARG A 95 -14.52 10.75 2.81
C ARG A 95 -13.52 10.68 3.97
N TYR A 96 -12.34 10.12 3.73
CA TYR A 96 -11.35 9.87 4.79
C TYR A 96 -10.27 10.94 4.88
N GLN A 97 -10.10 11.79 3.86
CA GLN A 97 -9.13 12.88 3.89
C GLN A 97 -9.35 13.89 5.02
N HIS A 98 -10.59 14.04 5.48
CA HIS A 98 -10.94 14.94 6.58
C HIS A 98 -11.07 14.21 7.92
N ARG A 99 -10.79 12.91 7.98
CA ARG A 99 -10.88 12.16 9.23
C ARG A 99 -9.67 12.49 10.10
N PRO A 100 -9.89 12.88 11.37
CA PRO A 100 -8.78 13.05 12.30
C PRO A 100 -7.91 11.80 12.31
N ARG A 101 -6.59 11.99 12.43
CA ARG A 101 -5.60 10.91 12.57
C ARG A 101 -5.38 10.05 11.33
N VAL A 102 -6.13 10.23 10.23
CA VAL A 102 -5.92 9.48 8.98
C VAL A 102 -5.06 10.30 8.03
N LEU A 103 -3.81 9.89 7.85
CA LEU A 103 -2.84 10.56 6.96
C LEU A 103 -2.94 10.06 5.51
N GLY A 104 -3.48 8.87 5.29
CA GLY A 104 -3.56 8.28 3.95
C GLY A 104 -4.05 6.85 3.93
N ILE A 105 -4.19 6.32 2.72
CA ILE A 105 -4.62 4.94 2.46
C ILE A 105 -3.67 4.28 1.46
N ILE A 106 -3.27 3.05 1.77
CA ILE A 106 -2.45 2.18 0.92
C ILE A 106 -3.36 1.05 0.41
N GLY A 107 -3.42 0.88 -0.91
CA GLY A 107 -3.97 -0.32 -1.54
C GLY A 107 -2.81 -1.18 -2.04
N ALA A 108 -2.67 -2.41 -1.55
CA ALA A 108 -1.61 -3.32 -1.97
C ALA A 108 -2.21 -4.67 -2.38
N GLY A 109 -1.74 -5.25 -3.47
CA GLY A 109 -2.25 -6.52 -3.95
C GLY A 109 -1.26 -7.24 -4.84
N THR A 110 -1.43 -8.54 -4.94
CA THR A 110 -0.61 -9.40 -5.80
C THR A 110 -1.49 -10.14 -6.80
N VAL A 111 -0.93 -10.38 -7.99
CA VAL A 111 -1.56 -11.21 -9.01
C VAL A 111 -0.58 -12.31 -9.38
N PRO A 112 -0.94 -13.60 -9.19
CA PRO A 112 -0.16 -14.71 -9.71
C PRO A 112 -0.32 -14.77 -11.24
N GLU A 113 0.79 -14.90 -11.95
CA GLU A 113 0.81 -14.90 -13.41
C GLU A 113 1.59 -16.08 -13.95
N TRP A 114 1.16 -16.56 -15.12
CA TRP A 114 1.86 -17.57 -15.89
C TRP A 114 2.25 -16.95 -17.24
N GLU A 115 3.54 -16.72 -17.42
CA GLU A 115 4.11 -16.23 -18.68
C GLU A 115 4.48 -17.44 -19.55
N LYS A 116 3.97 -17.49 -20.79
CA LYS A 116 4.41 -18.48 -21.77
C LYS A 116 5.68 -17.98 -22.45
N LEU A 117 6.75 -18.75 -22.36
CA LEU A 117 8.04 -18.48 -22.99
C LEU A 117 8.05 -18.95 -24.44
N ASP A 118 8.97 -18.41 -25.25
CA ASP A 118 9.11 -18.74 -26.69
C ASP A 118 9.37 -20.24 -26.95
N ASP A 119 9.98 -20.93 -25.99
CA ASP A 119 10.26 -22.38 -26.04
C ASP A 119 9.06 -23.26 -25.62
N GLY A 120 7.90 -22.65 -25.37
CA GLY A 120 6.68 -23.34 -24.97
C GLY A 120 6.58 -23.68 -23.47
N ARG A 121 7.60 -23.37 -22.66
CA ARG A 121 7.52 -23.50 -21.20
C ARG A 121 6.71 -22.36 -20.59
N TYR A 122 6.26 -22.55 -19.36
CA TYR A 122 5.62 -21.50 -18.57
C TYR A 122 6.52 -21.10 -17.40
N ARG A 123 6.58 -19.79 -17.14
CA ARG A 123 7.20 -19.22 -15.95
C ARG A 123 6.10 -18.71 -15.03
N PHE A 124 6.16 -19.14 -13.77
CA PHE A 124 5.33 -18.57 -12.72
C PHE A 124 5.95 -17.26 -12.24
N GLY A 125 5.15 -16.22 -12.14
CA GLY A 125 5.51 -14.92 -11.59
C GLY A 125 4.45 -14.42 -10.61
N ILE A 126 4.84 -13.47 -9.76
CA ILE A 126 3.91 -12.73 -8.91
C ILE A 126 4.08 -11.25 -9.25
N ALA A 127 3.06 -10.67 -9.86
CA ALA A 127 3.00 -9.24 -10.11
C ALA A 127 2.53 -8.53 -8.84
N TRP A 128 3.25 -7.47 -8.45
CA TRP A 128 2.93 -6.65 -7.27
C TRP A 128 2.31 -5.33 -7.72
N PHE A 129 1.14 -5.02 -7.18
CA PHE A 129 0.44 -3.76 -7.40
C PHE A 129 0.33 -3.01 -6.08
N MET A 130 0.74 -1.74 -6.10
CA MET A 130 0.62 -0.87 -4.94
C MET A 130 0.16 0.50 -5.40
N GLN A 131 -0.81 1.04 -4.68
CA GLN A 131 -1.20 2.44 -4.77
C GLN A 131 -1.17 3.06 -3.38
N PHE A 132 -0.74 4.31 -3.34
CA PHE A 132 -0.72 5.08 -2.13
C PHE A 132 -1.32 6.46 -2.33
N ARG A 133 -2.21 6.86 -1.43
CA ARG A 133 -2.75 8.22 -1.40
C ARG A 133 -2.53 8.83 -0.02
N TRP A 134 -1.76 9.92 0.01
CA TRP A 134 -1.71 10.84 1.16
C TRP A 134 -2.86 11.84 1.09
N PHE A 135 -3.34 12.23 2.27
CA PHE A 135 -4.40 13.21 2.44
C PHE A 135 -3.91 14.55 2.98
N THR A 136 -2.60 14.72 3.18
CA THR A 136 -2.08 16.03 3.59
C THR A 136 -2.36 17.06 2.50
N GLY A 137 -2.97 18.18 2.91
CA GLY A 137 -3.19 19.35 2.06
C GLY A 137 -2.03 20.34 2.14
N ASP A 138 -1.01 20.07 2.96
CA ASP A 138 0.19 20.89 3.08
C ASP A 138 1.22 20.46 2.03
N PRO A 139 1.54 21.32 1.03
CA PRO A 139 2.52 21.01 0.00
C PRO A 139 3.90 20.66 0.56
N LEU A 140 4.32 21.28 1.67
CA LEU A 140 5.62 20.99 2.30
C LEU A 140 5.62 19.62 2.95
N GLU A 141 4.52 19.23 3.60
CA GLU A 141 4.39 17.91 4.19
C GLU A 141 4.29 16.82 3.11
N GLN A 142 3.65 17.13 1.98
CA GLN A 142 3.61 16.27 0.80
C GLN A 142 5.02 16.06 0.22
N GLU A 143 5.79 17.13 0.01
CA GLU A 143 7.17 17.03 -0.51
C GLU A 143 8.07 16.20 0.43
N ARG A 144 8.04 16.48 1.74
CA ARG A 144 8.81 15.71 2.74
C ARG A 144 8.48 14.24 2.71
N THR A 145 7.19 13.94 2.52
CA THR A 145 6.66 12.59 2.44
C THR A 145 7.12 11.87 1.18
N GLU A 146 7.07 12.52 0.02
CA GLU A 146 7.57 11.97 -1.24
C GLU A 146 9.07 11.66 -1.15
N VAL A 147 9.87 12.57 -0.57
CA VAL A 147 11.30 12.35 -0.29
C VAL A 147 11.50 11.13 0.62
N PHE A 148 10.75 11.02 1.71
CA PHE A 148 10.82 9.89 2.63
C PHE A 148 10.49 8.55 1.95
N VAL A 149 9.39 8.50 1.20
CA VAL A 149 8.93 7.30 0.49
C VAL A 149 9.92 6.90 -0.60
N ASN A 150 10.43 7.86 -1.37
CA ASN A 150 11.44 7.59 -2.40
C ASN A 150 12.74 7.03 -1.78
N ALA A 151 13.22 7.62 -0.68
CA ALA A 151 14.40 7.13 0.02
C ALA A 151 14.18 5.73 0.61
N MET A 152 13.01 5.46 1.20
CA MET A 152 12.65 4.14 1.70
C MET A 152 12.58 3.11 0.56
N ARG A 153 11.95 3.44 -0.57
CA ARG A 153 11.88 2.59 -1.76
C ARG A 153 13.27 2.23 -2.25
N THR A 154 14.14 3.21 -2.47
CA THR A 154 15.52 2.97 -2.95
C THR A 154 16.29 2.04 -2.01
N ARG A 155 16.17 2.21 -0.69
CA ARG A 155 16.81 1.29 0.27
C ARG A 155 16.24 -0.12 0.22
N VAL A 156 14.91 -0.26 0.12
CA VAL A 156 14.26 -1.57 0.00
C VAL A 156 14.67 -2.26 -1.31
N GLU A 157 14.71 -1.53 -2.43
CA GLU A 157 15.18 -2.04 -3.72
C GLU A 157 16.64 -2.50 -3.65
N GLN A 158 17.52 -1.72 -3.01
CA GLN A 158 18.91 -2.12 -2.76
C GLN A 158 18.99 -3.40 -1.92
N GLN A 159 18.27 -3.46 -0.79
CA GLN A 159 18.24 -4.64 0.07
C GLN A 159 17.70 -5.88 -0.65
N LEU A 160 16.65 -5.73 -1.46
CA LEU A 160 16.10 -6.82 -2.25
C LEU A 160 17.08 -7.27 -3.34
N THR A 161 17.80 -6.34 -3.97
CA THR A 161 18.83 -6.65 -4.97
C THR A 161 20.02 -7.36 -4.33
N GLU A 162 20.45 -6.96 -3.13
CA GLU A 162 21.51 -7.66 -2.39
C GLU A 162 21.07 -9.07 -1.96
N PHE A 163 19.79 -9.25 -1.64
CA PHE A 163 19.28 -10.52 -1.12
C PHE A 163 18.87 -11.53 -2.22
N PHE A 164 18.37 -11.05 -3.36
CA PHE A 164 17.87 -11.87 -4.46
C PHE A 164 18.66 -11.70 -5.77
N GLY A 165 19.62 -10.79 -5.82
CA GLY A 165 20.54 -10.66 -6.95
C GLY A 165 21.46 -11.87 -7.08
N PRO A 166 22.04 -12.09 -8.27
CA PRO A 166 22.99 -13.18 -8.50
C PRO A 166 24.24 -13.09 -7.61
#